data_AF-A0AAE0HA18-F1
#
_entry.id   AF-A0AAE0HA18-F1
#
_cell.length_a   1.000
_cell.length_b   1.000
_cell.length_c   1.000
_cell.angle_alpha   90.00
_cell.angle_beta   90.00
_cell.angle_gamma   90.00
#
_symmetry.space_group_name_H-M   'P 1'
#
loop_
_entity.id
_entity.type
_entity.pdbx_description
1 polymer ?
#
loop_
_entity_poly.entity_id
_entity_poly.type
_entity_poly.pdbx_seq_one_letter_code
_entity_poly.pdbx_strand_id
1 'polypeptide(L)'
;MTDSTKPELYPQYCFHLSPTINRWCHFRITDIRALRSHPGFRGQDVYFHLNHPIKWVRISGVVVAVDEHEKMHIYTIDDGSGATLECIVNVAPRARPGMATATTTTTTTKSDSKSEKDPHPLPVVDAPIDVGHVLDIKGSVGVFRENKQIRAEKVAHLRSTEQEVVFWEKVTQLKTDVLSKPWVLDRREVRKCRKEEEGRTSSSRHHRATRESHSRKRVVKTGLEKTERSHHGEARARPVESESKIKQETKPLAMRPKRATGLEKRVPTKPVTRLIPVTGNYDALGL
;
A
#
# COMPACT_ATOMS: atom_id res chain seq x y z
N MET A 1 30.98 -19.82 -5.16
CA MET A 1 30.42 -20.74 -6.18
C MET A 1 28.94 -20.46 -6.30
N THR A 2 28.51 -19.79 -7.37
CA THR A 2 27.08 -19.56 -7.63
C THR A 2 26.46 -20.86 -8.09
N ASP A 3 25.53 -21.37 -7.30
CA ASP A 3 24.71 -22.54 -7.60
C ASP A 3 24.04 -22.36 -8.97
N SER A 4 24.60 -22.97 -10.02
CA SER A 4 24.21 -22.80 -11.42
C SER A 4 22.79 -23.27 -11.74
N THR A 5 22.08 -23.85 -10.76
CA THR A 5 20.71 -24.36 -10.90
C THR A 5 19.65 -23.34 -10.51
N LYS A 6 20.00 -22.28 -9.76
CA LYS A 6 19.02 -21.29 -9.29
C LYS A 6 18.85 -20.16 -10.31
N PRO A 7 17.60 -19.87 -10.74
CA PRO A 7 17.34 -18.75 -11.63
C PRO A 7 17.80 -17.42 -11.03
N GLU A 8 18.40 -16.56 -11.87
CA GLU A 8 18.87 -15.24 -11.47
C GLU A 8 17.68 -14.33 -11.08
N LEU A 9 17.87 -13.53 -10.02
CA LEU A 9 16.90 -12.51 -9.64
C LEU A 9 17.09 -11.25 -10.47
N TYR A 10 16.02 -10.78 -11.09
CA TYR A 10 16.08 -9.50 -11.79
C TYR A 10 16.14 -8.32 -10.82
N PRO A 11 16.78 -7.20 -11.21
CA PRO A 11 16.76 -5.97 -10.42
C PRO A 11 15.35 -5.42 -10.22
N GLN A 12 15.14 -4.64 -9.15
CA GLN A 12 13.83 -4.08 -8.78
C GLN A 12 13.18 -3.27 -9.92
N TYR A 13 13.97 -2.56 -10.72
CA TYR A 13 13.46 -1.79 -11.86
C TYR A 13 12.81 -2.67 -12.94
N CYS A 14 13.05 -3.98 -12.96
CA CYS A 14 12.41 -4.94 -13.85
C CYS A 14 11.10 -5.52 -13.28
N PHE A 15 10.83 -5.36 -11.98
CA PHE A 15 9.73 -6.08 -11.32
C PHE A 15 8.37 -5.80 -11.95
N HIS A 16 8.13 -4.61 -12.49
CA HIS A 16 6.87 -4.27 -13.15
C HIS A 16 6.52 -5.16 -14.37
N LEU A 17 7.49 -5.92 -14.91
CA LEU A 17 7.30 -6.91 -15.96
C LEU A 17 6.98 -8.32 -15.41
N SER A 18 7.12 -8.53 -14.10
CA SER A 18 6.82 -9.81 -13.46
C SER A 18 5.31 -10.07 -13.46
N PRO A 19 4.89 -11.32 -13.75
CA PRO A 19 3.48 -11.69 -13.68
C PRO A 19 2.92 -11.66 -12.25
N THR A 20 3.76 -11.56 -11.21
CA THR A 20 3.36 -11.71 -9.81
C THR A 20 3.40 -10.40 -9.00
N ILE A 21 4.24 -9.41 -9.35
CA ILE A 21 4.51 -8.28 -8.43
C ILE A 21 3.28 -7.40 -8.14
N ASN A 22 2.39 -7.24 -9.11
CA ASN A 22 1.24 -6.32 -9.04
C ASN A 22 -0.10 -7.07 -9.05
N ARG A 23 -0.10 -8.33 -8.61
CA ARG A 23 -1.29 -9.19 -8.63
C ARG A 23 -1.51 -9.86 -7.28
N TRP A 24 -2.77 -10.07 -6.93
CA TRP A 24 -3.18 -10.94 -5.83
C TRP A 24 -2.90 -12.40 -6.19
N CYS A 25 -1.73 -12.88 -5.81
CA CYS A 25 -1.29 -14.23 -6.12
C CYS A 25 -2.01 -15.21 -5.17
N HIS A 26 -2.76 -16.17 -5.73
CA HIS A 26 -3.46 -17.18 -4.93
C HIS A 26 -2.45 -18.22 -4.47
N PHE A 27 -2.28 -18.38 -3.16
CA PHE A 27 -1.25 -19.24 -2.58
C PHE A 27 -1.86 -20.21 -1.57
N ARG A 28 -1.22 -21.39 -1.44
CA ARG A 28 -1.32 -22.19 -0.21
C ARG A 28 -0.47 -21.56 0.88
N ILE A 29 -0.85 -21.78 2.14
CA ILE A 29 -0.08 -21.26 3.27
C ILE A 29 1.33 -21.85 3.33
N THR A 30 1.49 -23.16 3.10
CA THR A 30 2.82 -23.80 3.05
C THR A 30 3.73 -23.17 1.99
N ASP A 31 3.18 -22.83 0.82
CA ASP A 31 3.94 -22.17 -0.24
C ASP A 31 4.36 -20.74 0.17
N ILE A 32 3.55 -20.01 0.96
CA ILE A 32 3.94 -18.71 1.54
C ILE A 32 5.08 -18.89 2.53
N ARG A 33 4.97 -19.87 3.43
CA ARG A 33 6.01 -20.19 4.42
C ARG A 33 7.36 -20.48 3.75
N ALA A 34 7.34 -21.13 2.60
CA ALA A 34 8.54 -21.44 1.80
C ALA A 34 9.12 -20.24 1.01
N LEU A 35 8.45 -19.08 0.94
CA LEU A 35 8.95 -17.93 0.19
C LEU A 35 10.30 -17.45 0.73
N ARG A 36 11.27 -17.28 -0.17
CA ARG A 36 12.63 -16.88 0.20
C ARG A 36 12.76 -15.38 0.33
N SER A 37 13.47 -14.93 1.35
CA SER A 37 13.96 -13.55 1.44
C SER A 37 15.33 -13.47 0.75
N HIS A 38 15.65 -12.33 0.16
CA HIS A 38 16.95 -12.10 -0.47
C HIS A 38 17.62 -10.84 0.10
N PRO A 39 18.93 -10.86 0.46
CA PRO A 39 19.61 -9.72 1.09
C PRO A 39 19.46 -8.40 0.32
N GLY A 40 19.54 -8.46 -1.01
CA GLY A 40 19.41 -7.30 -1.90
C GLY A 40 18.03 -6.62 -1.90
N PHE A 41 17.01 -7.23 -1.27
CA PHE A 41 15.63 -6.72 -1.23
C PHE A 41 15.10 -6.62 0.22
N ARG A 42 15.97 -6.69 1.23
CA ARG A 42 15.57 -6.52 2.63
C ARG A 42 14.89 -5.16 2.85
N GLY A 43 13.83 -5.17 3.65
CA GLY A 43 13.05 -3.96 3.99
C GLY A 43 12.06 -3.51 2.91
N GLN A 44 11.93 -4.24 1.79
CA GLN A 44 10.97 -3.91 0.72
C GLN A 44 9.67 -4.71 0.80
N ASP A 45 9.56 -5.63 1.77
CA ASP A 45 8.46 -6.60 1.89
C ASP A 45 8.18 -7.36 0.57
N VAL A 46 9.27 -7.78 -0.10
CA VAL A 46 9.25 -8.64 -1.30
C VAL A 46 9.99 -9.93 -1.01
N TYR A 47 9.35 -11.04 -1.36
CA TYR A 47 9.87 -12.40 -1.21
C TYR A 47 9.87 -13.12 -2.56
N PHE A 48 10.44 -14.32 -2.62
CA PHE A 48 10.65 -15.00 -3.90
C PHE A 48 10.19 -16.45 -3.87
N HIS A 49 9.39 -16.82 -4.86
CA HIS A 49 9.19 -18.20 -5.29
C HIS A 49 9.99 -18.40 -6.57
N LEU A 50 10.96 -19.32 -6.58
CA LEU A 50 12.03 -19.32 -7.61
C LEU A 50 12.67 -17.92 -7.73
N ASN A 51 12.52 -17.26 -8.87
CA ASN A 51 12.91 -15.87 -9.10
C ASN A 51 11.71 -14.93 -9.34
N HIS A 52 10.48 -15.37 -9.11
CA HIS A 52 9.28 -14.52 -9.16
C HIS A 52 9.19 -13.66 -7.89
N PRO A 53 9.16 -12.32 -7.99
CA PRO A 53 8.96 -11.45 -6.84
C PRO A 53 7.50 -11.47 -6.38
N ILE A 54 7.28 -11.85 -5.13
CA ILE A 54 5.97 -11.96 -4.48
C ILE A 54 5.87 -10.88 -3.41
N LYS A 55 4.86 -10.03 -3.54
CA LYS A 55 4.51 -9.00 -2.57
C LYS A 55 3.08 -9.18 -2.04
N TRP A 56 2.16 -9.36 -2.97
CA TRP A 56 0.72 -9.44 -2.72
C TRP A 56 0.25 -10.88 -2.84
N VAL A 57 -0.36 -11.38 -1.77
CA VAL A 57 -0.91 -12.73 -1.70
C VAL A 57 -2.40 -12.67 -1.44
N ARG A 58 -3.08 -13.72 -1.89
CA ARG A 58 -4.45 -14.03 -1.56
C ARG A 58 -4.48 -15.45 -1.01
N ILE A 59 -5.10 -15.64 0.13
CA ILE A 59 -5.28 -16.97 0.76
C ILE A 59 -6.75 -17.21 1.07
N SER A 60 -7.11 -18.48 1.22
CA SER A 60 -8.41 -18.90 1.74
C SER A 60 -8.19 -19.95 2.81
N GLY A 61 -8.91 -19.85 3.93
CA GLY A 61 -8.82 -20.83 5.00
C GLY A 61 -9.73 -20.54 6.19
N VAL A 62 -9.80 -21.51 7.10
CA VAL A 62 -10.57 -21.45 8.33
C VAL A 62 -9.81 -20.67 9.39
N VAL A 63 -10.49 -19.81 10.15
CA VAL A 63 -9.95 -19.18 11.36
C VAL A 63 -9.89 -20.22 12.47
N VAL A 64 -8.69 -20.50 12.97
CA VAL A 64 -8.45 -21.48 14.05
C VAL A 64 -8.09 -20.83 15.38
N ALA A 65 -7.69 -19.56 15.38
CA ALA A 65 -7.48 -18.77 16.60
C ALA A 65 -7.68 -17.27 16.33
N VAL A 66 -8.08 -16.54 17.39
CA VAL A 66 -8.30 -15.10 17.38
C VAL A 66 -7.55 -14.50 18.56
N ASP A 67 -6.64 -13.58 18.30
CA ASP A 67 -5.96 -12.76 19.31
C ASP A 67 -6.30 -11.28 19.09
N GLU A 68 -7.06 -10.69 20.00
CA GLU A 68 -7.44 -9.28 19.92
C GLU A 68 -6.43 -8.40 20.67
N HIS A 69 -5.89 -7.40 19.98
CA HIS A 69 -5.10 -6.32 20.59
C HIS A 69 -5.72 -4.96 20.28
N GLU A 70 -5.36 -3.94 21.06
CA GLU A 70 -5.94 -2.60 20.97
C GLU A 70 -5.84 -1.95 19.57
N LYS A 71 -4.78 -2.26 18.82
CA LYS A 71 -4.47 -1.65 17.51
C LYS A 71 -4.61 -2.62 16.34
N MET A 72 -4.69 -3.92 16.62
CA MET A 72 -4.77 -4.95 15.59
C MET A 72 -5.38 -6.22 16.16
N HIS A 73 -6.11 -6.95 15.33
CA HIS A 73 -6.49 -8.33 15.61
C HIS A 73 -5.60 -9.25 14.78
N ILE A 74 -5.23 -10.39 15.37
CA ILE A 74 -4.46 -11.44 14.71
C ILE A 74 -5.36 -12.65 14.59
N TYR A 75 -5.55 -13.12 13.36
CA TYR A 75 -6.30 -14.33 13.07
C TYR A 75 -5.34 -15.41 12.61
N THR A 76 -5.31 -16.55 13.27
CA THR A 76 -4.57 -17.71 12.77
C THR A 76 -5.44 -18.45 11.77
N ILE A 77 -4.95 -18.58 10.54
CA ILE A 77 -5.66 -19.18 9.42
C ILE A 77 -5.05 -20.54 9.08
N ASP A 78 -5.90 -21.54 8.87
CA ASP A 78 -5.53 -22.86 8.34
C ASP A 78 -6.23 -23.11 7.00
N ASP A 79 -5.46 -23.42 5.96
CA ASP A 79 -5.99 -23.77 4.63
C ASP A 79 -5.90 -25.28 4.34
N GLY A 80 -5.51 -26.09 5.33
CA GLY A 80 -5.32 -27.53 5.21
C GLY A 80 -4.09 -27.92 4.38
N SER A 81 -3.18 -26.99 4.08
CA SER A 81 -1.96 -27.29 3.31
C SER A 81 -0.82 -27.88 4.15
N GLY A 82 -1.01 -28.00 5.47
CA GLY A 82 -0.02 -28.49 6.42
C GLY A 82 0.72 -27.40 7.20
N ALA A 83 0.26 -26.14 7.13
CA ALA A 83 0.77 -25.04 7.95
C ALA A 83 -0.31 -23.97 8.17
N THR A 84 -0.19 -23.23 9.27
CA THR A 84 -1.06 -22.08 9.57
C THR A 84 -0.36 -20.75 9.29
N LEU A 85 -1.13 -19.67 9.16
CA LEU A 85 -0.63 -18.31 8.89
C LEU A 85 -1.33 -17.27 9.76
N GLU A 86 -0.55 -16.40 10.38
CA GLU A 86 -1.08 -15.23 11.10
C GLU A 86 -1.51 -14.16 10.09
N CYS A 87 -2.75 -13.72 10.20
CA CYS A 87 -3.35 -12.63 9.44
C CYS A 87 -3.56 -11.43 10.36
N ILE A 88 -2.83 -10.35 10.11
CA ILE A 88 -2.86 -9.11 10.88
C ILE A 88 -3.88 -8.16 10.25
N VAL A 89 -4.89 -7.79 11.03
CA VAL A 89 -5.95 -6.85 10.66
C VAL A 89 -5.86 -5.66 11.60
N ASN A 90 -5.34 -4.53 11.10
CA ASN A 90 -5.30 -3.30 11.89
C ASN A 90 -6.71 -2.81 12.20
N VAL A 91 -6.94 -2.34 13.42
CA VAL A 91 -8.22 -1.78 13.86
C VAL A 91 -8.06 -0.32 14.25
N ALA A 92 -9.13 0.47 14.09
CA ALA A 92 -9.15 1.83 14.59
C ALA A 92 -9.03 1.81 16.12
N PRO A 93 -8.30 2.76 16.73
CA PRO A 93 -8.28 2.90 18.18
C PRO A 93 -9.71 3.03 18.72
N ARG A 94 -10.09 2.16 19.66
CA ARG A 94 -11.40 2.26 20.33
C ARG A 94 -11.45 3.60 21.07
N ALA A 95 -12.47 4.42 20.79
CA ALA A 95 -12.73 5.60 21.60
C ALA A 95 -13.06 5.14 23.03
N ARG A 96 -12.44 5.77 24.05
CA ARG A 96 -12.65 5.41 25.45
C ARG A 96 -14.15 5.56 25.80
N PRO A 97 -14.83 4.53 26.33
CA PRO A 97 -16.21 4.67 26.76
C PRO A 97 -16.23 5.45 28.08
N GLY A 98 -16.69 6.69 28.02
CA GLY A 98 -16.70 7.59 29.17
C GLY A 98 -17.32 8.95 28.91
N MET A 99 -18.45 9.00 28.18
CA MET A 99 -19.54 9.96 28.41
C MET A 99 -20.71 9.61 27.47
N ALA A 100 -21.91 9.57 28.04
CA ALA A 100 -23.24 9.55 27.41
C ALA A 100 -23.81 8.21 26.88
N THR A 101 -24.71 7.72 27.73
CA THR A 101 -25.86 6.84 27.56
C THR A 101 -26.67 6.99 26.26
N ALA A 102 -27.22 5.86 25.85
CA ALA A 102 -28.48 5.65 25.10
C ALA A 102 -28.49 5.75 23.56
N THR A 103 -28.92 4.63 22.97
CA THR A 103 -29.59 4.43 21.67
C THR A 103 -28.70 4.41 20.43
N THR A 104 -28.51 3.22 19.85
CA THR A 104 -27.99 3.07 18.48
C THR A 104 -29.05 2.44 17.60
N THR A 105 -29.90 3.29 17.03
CA THR A 105 -30.51 3.07 15.73
C THR A 105 -29.47 3.46 14.68
N THR A 106 -29.22 2.57 13.73
CA THR A 106 -28.21 2.71 12.68
C THR A 106 -28.61 3.81 11.70
N THR A 107 -27.92 4.95 11.70
CA THR A 107 -27.89 5.87 10.56
C THR A 107 -26.49 6.43 10.33
N THR A 108 -26.05 6.24 9.10
CA THR A 108 -24.93 6.88 8.40
C THR A 108 -24.80 8.37 8.72
N THR A 109 -23.66 8.78 9.28
CA THR A 109 -23.17 10.17 9.16
C THR A 109 -21.66 10.19 8.99
N LYS A 110 -21.24 10.90 7.93
CA LYS A 110 -19.87 11.33 7.67
C LYS A 110 -19.44 12.26 8.80
N SER A 111 -18.34 11.95 9.48
CA SER A 111 -17.65 12.92 10.34
C SER A 111 -16.19 13.03 9.89
N ASP A 112 -15.89 14.22 9.34
CA ASP A 112 -14.54 14.71 9.10
C ASP A 112 -13.83 14.87 10.44
N SER A 113 -12.99 13.90 10.80
CA SER A 113 -11.95 14.07 11.81
C SER A 113 -10.59 13.87 11.16
N LYS A 114 -9.80 14.95 11.16
CA LYS A 114 -8.38 14.94 10.80
C LYS A 114 -7.61 14.18 11.88
N SER A 115 -7.67 12.86 11.86
CA SER A 115 -6.65 12.04 12.50
C SER A 115 -5.38 12.09 11.63
N GLU A 116 -4.22 12.19 12.29
CA GLU A 116 -2.94 11.99 11.64
C GLU A 116 -3.00 10.68 10.86
N LYS A 117 -2.85 10.76 9.53
CA LYS A 117 -2.98 9.60 8.66
C LYS A 117 -1.91 8.60 9.04
N ASP A 118 -2.30 7.55 9.73
CA ASP A 118 -1.59 6.29 9.67
C ASP A 118 -1.32 6.00 8.18
N PRO A 119 -0.07 5.72 7.78
CA PRO A 119 0.31 5.61 6.37
C PRO A 119 -0.33 4.40 5.67
N HIS A 120 -1.11 3.60 6.39
CA HIS A 120 -1.80 2.42 5.89
C HIS A 120 -3.30 2.53 6.18
N PRO A 121 -4.17 2.54 5.15
CA PRO A 121 -5.61 2.49 5.36
C PRO A 121 -5.98 1.21 6.12
N LEU A 122 -6.99 1.31 6.98
CA LEU A 122 -7.53 0.14 7.67
C LEU A 122 -8.05 -0.88 6.65
N PRO A 123 -7.84 -2.19 6.89
CA PRO A 123 -8.35 -3.24 6.03
C PRO A 123 -9.87 -3.18 5.91
N VAL A 124 -10.38 -3.53 4.72
CA VAL A 124 -11.82 -3.69 4.51
C VAL A 124 -12.24 -5.08 4.97
N VAL A 125 -13.09 -5.15 5.99
CA VAL A 125 -13.68 -6.40 6.52
C VAL A 125 -15.19 -6.34 6.31
N ASP A 126 -15.78 -7.41 5.79
CA ASP A 126 -17.20 -7.47 5.41
C ASP A 126 -18.15 -7.74 6.58
N ALA A 127 -17.71 -8.49 7.58
CA ALA A 127 -18.46 -8.82 8.80
C ALA A 127 -17.51 -9.16 9.97
N PRO A 128 -17.98 -9.18 11.23
CA PRO A 128 -17.18 -9.68 12.35
C PRO A 128 -16.63 -11.09 12.08
N ILE A 129 -15.37 -11.32 12.45
CA ILE A 129 -14.64 -12.57 12.23
C ILE A 129 -14.59 -13.34 13.55
N ASP A 130 -14.84 -14.64 13.51
CA ASP A 130 -14.73 -15.55 14.65
C ASP A 130 -14.11 -16.88 14.22
N VAL A 131 -13.72 -17.71 15.20
CA VAL A 131 -13.20 -19.07 14.99
C VAL A 131 -14.23 -19.91 14.22
N GLY A 132 -13.74 -20.69 13.26
CA GLY A 132 -14.57 -21.52 12.38
C GLY A 132 -15.06 -20.82 11.11
N HIS A 133 -14.91 -19.49 11.00
CA HIS A 133 -15.21 -18.81 9.74
C HIS A 133 -14.19 -19.14 8.66
N VAL A 134 -14.67 -19.32 7.42
CA VAL A 134 -13.83 -19.45 6.22
C VAL A 134 -13.68 -18.08 5.57
N LEU A 135 -12.44 -17.64 5.38
CA LEU A 135 -12.13 -16.30 4.89
C LEU A 135 -11.36 -16.33 3.58
N ASP A 136 -11.66 -15.39 2.69
CA ASP A 136 -10.83 -14.96 1.56
C ASP A 136 -10.09 -13.67 1.93
N ILE A 137 -8.77 -13.77 2.03
CA ILE A 137 -7.90 -12.72 2.56
C ILE A 137 -6.96 -12.26 1.46
N LYS A 138 -6.92 -10.95 1.22
CA LYS A 138 -5.92 -10.28 0.38
C LYS A 138 -5.01 -9.44 1.27
N GLY A 139 -3.70 -9.60 1.11
CA GLY A 139 -2.74 -8.80 1.86
C GLY A 139 -1.31 -8.88 1.37
N SER A 140 -0.45 -8.07 2.00
CA SER A 140 0.99 -8.13 1.78
C SER A 140 1.63 -9.16 2.70
N VAL A 141 2.68 -9.83 2.21
CA VAL A 141 3.50 -10.71 3.05
C VAL A 141 4.42 -9.86 3.93
N GLY A 142 4.49 -10.18 5.22
CA GLY A 142 5.43 -9.60 6.17
C GLY A 142 6.14 -10.68 6.97
N VAL A 143 7.13 -10.27 7.78
CA VAL A 143 7.80 -11.14 8.75
C VAL A 143 7.80 -10.48 10.12
N PHE A 144 7.49 -11.26 11.15
CA PHE A 144 7.62 -10.87 12.55
C PHE A 144 8.24 -12.03 13.32
N ARG A 145 9.32 -11.74 14.07
CA ARG A 145 10.09 -12.76 14.82
C ARG A 145 10.38 -14.01 13.97
N GLU A 146 10.92 -13.78 12.77
CA GLU A 146 11.30 -14.83 11.79
C GLU A 146 10.13 -15.61 11.17
N ASN A 147 8.90 -15.42 11.65
CA ASN A 147 7.70 -16.01 11.10
C ASN A 147 7.05 -15.11 10.05
N LYS A 148 6.61 -15.69 8.94
CA LYS A 148 5.80 -14.98 7.95
C LYS A 148 4.38 -14.75 8.48
N GLN A 149 3.81 -13.63 8.06
CA GLN A 149 2.43 -13.23 8.35
C GLN A 149 1.86 -12.49 7.14
N ILE A 150 0.54 -12.35 7.07
CA ILE A 150 -0.12 -11.50 6.09
C ILE A 150 -0.61 -10.24 6.80
N ARG A 151 -0.30 -9.06 6.24
CA ARG A 151 -0.96 -7.81 6.61
C ARG A 151 -2.15 -7.62 5.68
N ALA A 152 -3.36 -7.78 6.21
CA ALA A 152 -4.58 -7.74 5.42
C ALA A 152 -4.81 -6.34 4.82
N GLU A 153 -5.25 -6.31 3.57
CA GLU A 153 -5.87 -5.14 2.92
C GLU A 153 -7.38 -5.33 2.77
N LYS A 154 -7.81 -6.58 2.54
CA LYS A 154 -9.21 -6.95 2.43
C LYS A 154 -9.45 -8.36 2.96
N VAL A 155 -10.52 -8.51 3.72
CA VAL A 155 -11.02 -9.79 4.23
C VAL A 155 -12.49 -9.92 3.85
N ALA A 156 -12.88 -11.07 3.32
CA ALA A 156 -14.25 -11.42 3.00
C ALA A 156 -14.57 -12.83 3.49
N HIS A 157 -15.79 -13.10 3.89
CA HIS A 157 -16.23 -14.46 4.24
C HIS A 157 -16.52 -15.25 2.96
N LEU A 158 -16.01 -16.48 2.88
CA LEU A 158 -16.49 -17.46 1.92
C LEU A 158 -17.72 -18.16 2.51
N ARG A 159 -18.79 -18.20 1.73
CA ARG A 159 -20.11 -18.65 2.20
C ARG A 159 -20.50 -20.04 1.70
N SER A 160 -19.67 -20.64 0.85
CA SER A 160 -19.93 -21.98 0.31
C SER A 160 -18.64 -22.70 -0.06
N THR A 161 -18.68 -24.03 -0.02
CA THR A 161 -17.54 -24.88 -0.38
C THR A 161 -17.16 -24.75 -1.86
N GLU A 162 -18.13 -24.44 -2.74
CA GLU A 162 -17.85 -24.18 -4.16
C GLU A 162 -16.90 -22.98 -4.31
N GLN A 163 -17.02 -21.95 -3.46
CA GLN A 163 -16.11 -20.80 -3.49
C GLN A 163 -14.68 -21.19 -3.08
N GLU A 164 -14.54 -22.12 -2.14
CA GLU A 164 -13.24 -22.67 -1.76
C GLU A 164 -12.61 -23.49 -2.89
N VAL A 165 -13.42 -24.32 -3.57
CA VAL A 165 -12.96 -25.11 -4.72
C VAL A 165 -12.50 -24.19 -5.87
N VAL A 166 -13.27 -23.15 -6.19
CA VAL A 166 -12.85 -22.14 -7.18
C VAL A 166 -11.58 -21.41 -6.74
N PHE A 167 -11.37 -21.22 -5.44
CA PHE A 167 -10.13 -20.66 -4.93
C PHE A 167 -8.95 -21.62 -5.18
N TRP A 168 -9.09 -22.90 -4.86
CA TRP A 168 -8.05 -23.92 -5.04
C TRP A 168 -7.70 -24.14 -6.52
N GLU A 169 -8.68 -24.02 -7.42
CA GLU A 169 -8.43 -24.03 -8.86
C GLU A 169 -7.48 -22.89 -9.27
N LYS A 170 -7.70 -21.67 -8.74
CA LYS A 170 -6.82 -20.52 -9.02
C LYS A 170 -5.43 -20.67 -8.41
N VAL A 171 -5.32 -21.29 -7.24
CA VAL A 171 -4.02 -21.65 -6.64
C VAL A 171 -3.28 -22.61 -7.57
N THR A 172 -3.96 -23.66 -8.02
CA THR A 172 -3.40 -24.68 -8.92
C THR A 172 -2.95 -24.04 -10.23
N GLN A 173 -3.81 -23.23 -10.85
CA GLN A 173 -3.49 -22.53 -12.10
C GLN A 173 -2.27 -21.62 -11.95
N LEU A 174 -2.20 -20.81 -10.90
CA LEU A 174 -1.02 -19.95 -10.68
C LEU A 174 0.25 -20.79 -10.50
N LYS A 175 0.15 -21.91 -9.78
CA LYS A 175 1.28 -22.81 -9.53
C LYS A 175 1.76 -23.48 -10.81
N THR A 176 0.86 -24.07 -11.61
CA THR A 176 1.20 -24.77 -12.84
C THR A 176 1.68 -23.84 -13.94
N ASP A 177 1.00 -22.71 -14.11
CA ASP A 177 1.19 -21.87 -15.29
C ASP A 177 2.36 -20.91 -15.11
N VAL A 178 2.58 -20.43 -13.88
CA VAL A 178 3.54 -19.36 -13.56
C VAL A 178 4.63 -19.83 -12.60
N LEU A 179 4.29 -20.28 -11.39
CA LEU A 179 5.28 -20.45 -10.33
C LEU A 179 6.18 -21.68 -10.50
N SER A 180 5.73 -22.69 -11.25
CA SER A 180 6.51 -23.90 -11.57
C SER A 180 7.68 -23.64 -12.53
N LYS A 181 7.69 -22.49 -13.21
CA LYS A 181 8.68 -22.13 -14.23
C LYS A 181 9.49 -20.92 -13.77
N PRO A 182 10.79 -20.84 -14.08
CA PRO A 182 11.56 -19.61 -13.88
C PRO A 182 10.95 -18.43 -14.64
N TRP A 183 10.92 -17.26 -14.02
CA TRP A 183 10.64 -16.01 -14.72
C TRP A 183 11.83 -15.64 -15.59
N VAL A 184 11.60 -15.39 -16.89
CA VAL A 184 12.65 -15.01 -17.83
C VAL A 184 12.25 -13.72 -18.54
N LEU A 185 13.17 -12.77 -18.59
CA LEU A 185 13.09 -11.54 -19.35
C LEU A 185 14.15 -11.53 -20.45
N ASP A 186 13.82 -10.95 -21.60
CA ASP A 186 14.81 -10.76 -22.65
C ASP A 186 15.87 -9.73 -22.23
N ARG A 187 17.10 -9.91 -22.69
CA ARG A 187 18.21 -8.99 -22.38
C ARG A 187 17.91 -7.57 -22.88
N ARG A 188 17.12 -7.40 -23.94
CA ARG A 188 16.70 -6.07 -24.41
C ARG A 188 15.74 -5.41 -23.44
N GLU A 189 14.81 -6.15 -22.84
CA GLU A 189 13.88 -5.65 -21.82
C GLU A 189 14.64 -5.19 -20.57
N VAL A 190 15.58 -6.01 -20.09
CA VAL A 190 16.40 -5.65 -18.92
C VAL A 190 17.20 -4.37 -19.18
N ARG A 191 17.80 -4.23 -20.38
CA ARG A 191 18.52 -3.01 -20.78
C ARG A 191 17.59 -1.80 -20.90
N LYS A 192 16.37 -1.99 -21.41
CA LYS A 192 15.36 -0.93 -21.51
C LYS A 192 14.96 -0.44 -20.12
N CYS A 193 14.60 -1.34 -19.20
CA CYS A 193 14.25 -0.98 -17.83
C CYS A 193 15.41 -0.26 -17.11
N ARG A 194 16.65 -0.70 -17.32
CA ARG A 194 17.83 -0.03 -16.76
C ARG A 194 17.96 1.41 -17.27
N LYS A 195 17.86 1.64 -18.58
CA LYS A 195 17.92 2.99 -19.17
C LYS A 195 16.80 3.89 -18.66
N GLU A 196 15.58 3.35 -18.51
CA GLU A 196 14.45 4.10 -17.97
C GLU A 196 14.68 4.53 -16.52
N GLU A 197 15.25 3.67 -15.68
CA GLU A 197 15.57 3.98 -14.29
C GLU A 197 16.71 5.01 -14.15
N GLU A 198 17.77 4.87 -14.95
CA GLU A 198 18.86 5.85 -15.03
C GLU A 198 18.34 7.22 -15.51
N GLY A 199 17.44 7.21 -16.50
CA GLY A 199 16.73 8.40 -16.99
C GLY A 199 15.89 9.07 -15.89
N ARG A 200 15.06 8.31 -15.17
CA ARG A 200 14.28 8.85 -14.04
C ARG A 200 15.16 9.43 -12.94
N THR A 201 16.25 8.75 -12.60
CA THR A 201 17.19 9.19 -11.57
C THR A 201 17.88 10.49 -11.95
N SER A 202 18.35 10.60 -13.19
CA SER A 202 19.00 11.82 -13.70
C SER A 202 18.02 13.00 -13.76
N SER A 203 16.81 12.82 -14.28
CA SER A 203 15.76 13.86 -14.28
C SER A 203 15.37 14.28 -12.86
N SER A 204 15.24 13.33 -11.93
CA SER A 204 14.94 13.62 -10.51
C SER A 204 16.04 14.43 -9.84
N ARG A 205 17.31 14.06 -10.07
CA ARG A 205 18.48 14.82 -9.58
C ARG A 205 18.50 16.23 -10.16
N HIS A 206 18.25 16.38 -11.46
CA HIS A 206 18.18 17.69 -12.11
C HIS A 206 17.05 18.55 -11.50
N HIS A 207 15.82 18.03 -11.40
CA HIS A 207 14.70 18.74 -10.77
C HIS A 207 14.99 19.13 -9.31
N ARG A 208 15.68 18.27 -8.55
CA ARG A 208 16.09 18.55 -7.19
C ARG A 208 17.11 19.70 -7.14
N ALA A 209 18.14 19.66 -7.99
CA ALA A 209 19.15 20.72 -8.07
C ALA A 209 18.53 22.07 -8.48
N THR A 210 17.63 22.08 -9.45
CA THR A 210 16.90 23.28 -9.89
C THR A 210 16.04 23.86 -8.76
N ARG A 211 15.31 23.01 -8.03
CA ARG A 211 14.53 23.45 -6.84
C ARG A 211 15.42 24.02 -5.73
N GLU A 212 16.57 23.40 -5.48
CA GLU A 212 17.53 23.89 -4.48
C GLU A 212 18.14 25.24 -4.90
N SER A 213 18.48 25.42 -6.18
CA SER A 213 18.96 26.69 -6.73
C SER A 213 17.91 27.82 -6.62
N HIS A 214 16.66 27.56 -7.02
CA HIS A 214 15.56 28.53 -6.84
C HIS A 214 15.29 28.86 -5.37
N SER A 215 15.38 27.88 -4.46
CA SER A 215 15.26 28.13 -3.03
C SER A 215 16.39 29.02 -2.50
N ARG A 216 17.65 28.78 -2.91
CA ARG A 216 18.79 29.62 -2.52
C ARG A 216 18.65 31.05 -3.04
N LYS A 217 18.29 31.23 -4.31
CA LYS A 217 18.04 32.57 -4.89
C LYS A 217 16.93 33.32 -4.15
N ARG A 218 15.85 32.64 -3.75
CA ARG A 218 14.77 33.27 -2.96
C ARG A 218 15.24 33.73 -1.58
N VAL A 219 16.03 32.92 -0.87
CA VAL A 219 16.56 33.27 0.45
C VAL A 219 17.51 34.47 0.37
N VAL A 220 18.39 34.50 -0.63
CA VAL A 220 19.30 35.63 -0.87
C VAL A 220 18.52 36.92 -1.16
N LYS A 221 17.50 36.86 -2.03
CA LYS A 221 16.66 38.02 -2.35
C LYS A 221 15.93 38.58 -1.11
N THR A 222 15.33 37.72 -0.30
CA THR A 222 14.67 38.15 0.96
C THR A 222 15.65 38.63 2.03
N GLY A 223 16.91 38.19 1.99
CA GLY A 223 17.97 38.65 2.90
C GLY A 223 18.49 40.04 2.55
N LEU A 224 18.68 40.33 1.26
CA LEU A 224 19.08 41.66 0.78
C LEU A 224 17.98 42.72 1.01
N GLU A 225 16.72 42.41 0.69
CA GLU A 225 15.59 43.35 0.90
C GLU A 225 15.37 43.72 2.38
N LYS A 226 15.80 42.86 3.31
CA LYS A 226 15.71 43.14 4.75
C LYS A 226 16.86 44.02 5.28
N THR A 227 17.97 44.10 4.54
CA THR A 227 19.15 44.90 4.90
C THR A 227 19.05 46.33 4.34
N GLU A 228 18.36 46.51 3.21
CA GLU A 228 18.14 47.84 2.62
C GLU A 228 17.05 48.66 3.35
N ARG A 229 16.08 48.01 4.00
CA ARG A 229 15.00 48.71 4.74
C ARG A 229 15.41 49.24 6.12
N SER A 230 16.60 48.91 6.63
CA SER A 230 17.09 49.40 7.92
C SER A 230 17.95 50.67 7.86
N HIS A 231 18.21 51.24 6.67
CA HIS A 231 19.04 52.45 6.50
C HIS A 231 18.27 53.73 6.11
N HIS A 232 16.93 53.69 6.04
CA HIS A 232 16.10 54.89 5.82
C HIS A 232 14.97 54.96 6.85
N GLY A 233 15.24 55.59 7.98
CA GLY A 233 14.21 55.78 9.01
C GLY A 233 14.68 56.38 10.32
N GLU A 234 15.61 57.33 10.29
CA GLU A 234 15.92 58.15 11.47
C GLU A 234 15.59 59.62 11.17
N ALA A 235 14.30 59.95 11.28
CA ALA A 235 13.84 61.31 11.57
C ALA A 235 12.38 61.29 12.03
N ARG A 236 12.17 61.84 13.24
CA ARG A 236 10.97 62.52 13.72
C ARG A 236 9.87 61.69 14.42
N ALA A 237 10.05 61.56 15.74
CA ALA A 237 8.99 61.50 16.76
C ALA A 237 8.44 62.94 17.00
N ARG A 238 7.24 63.27 17.49
CA ARG A 238 6.19 62.67 18.36
C ARG A 238 4.84 63.43 18.07
N PRO A 239 3.80 63.41 18.93
CA PRO A 239 2.80 62.34 19.19
C PRO A 239 1.35 62.88 19.03
N VAL A 240 0.29 62.04 19.04
CA VAL A 240 -0.90 62.22 19.91
C VAL A 240 -1.62 60.87 20.03
N GLU A 241 -2.02 60.62 21.26
CA GLU A 241 -2.74 59.52 21.91
C GLU A 241 -4.05 59.05 21.24
N SER A 242 -4.30 57.74 21.28
CA SER A 242 -5.39 57.18 22.10
C SER A 242 -5.34 55.65 22.16
N GLU A 243 -5.16 55.20 23.39
CA GLU A 243 -5.44 53.90 23.98
C GLU A 243 -6.85 53.36 23.59
N SER A 244 -7.20 52.07 23.62
CA SER A 244 -6.52 50.86 24.04
C SER A 244 -7.34 49.59 23.71
N LYS A 245 -6.62 48.47 23.59
CA LYS A 245 -6.97 47.08 23.97
C LYS A 245 -8.07 46.33 23.19
N ILE A 246 -7.64 45.45 22.28
CA ILE A 246 -8.10 44.05 22.24
C ILE A 246 -6.88 43.12 22.18
N LYS A 247 -6.90 42.11 23.06
CA LYS A 247 -5.85 41.12 23.36
C LYS A 247 -5.52 40.22 22.16
N GLN A 248 -4.24 39.86 22.16
CA GLN A 248 -3.53 38.95 21.27
C GLN A 248 -3.94 37.49 21.50
N GLU A 249 -3.97 36.70 20.42
CA GLU A 249 -3.52 35.32 20.47
C GLU A 249 -2.80 34.95 19.16
N THR A 250 -1.72 34.22 19.31
CA THR A 250 -0.60 34.03 18.39
C THR A 250 -0.91 33.10 17.21
N LYS A 251 -0.64 33.56 15.98
CA LYS A 251 -0.69 32.71 14.76
C LYS A 251 0.64 31.95 14.56
N PRO A 252 0.64 30.62 14.40
CA PRO A 252 1.86 29.88 14.09
C PRO A 252 2.25 29.98 12.59
N LEU A 253 3.57 29.97 12.37
CA LEU A 253 4.25 30.03 11.08
C LEU A 253 3.85 28.87 10.14
N ALA A 254 3.52 29.21 8.89
CA ALA A 254 3.16 28.27 7.84
C ALA A 254 4.33 27.32 7.49
N MET A 255 4.13 26.02 7.70
CA MET A 255 5.08 24.97 7.29
C MET A 255 5.11 24.77 5.76
N ARG A 256 6.32 24.59 5.23
CA ARG A 256 6.61 24.28 3.83
C ARG A 256 6.03 22.92 3.40
N PRO A 257 5.57 22.75 2.15
CA PRO A 257 5.01 21.48 1.67
C PRO A 257 6.09 20.39 1.50
N LYS A 258 5.76 19.17 1.96
CA LYS A 258 6.59 17.96 1.83
C LYS A 258 6.68 17.50 0.36
N ARG A 259 7.85 17.01 -0.04
CA ARG A 259 8.17 16.48 -1.38
C ARG A 259 7.35 15.20 -1.65
N ALA A 260 6.50 15.23 -2.67
CA ALA A 260 5.88 14.02 -3.24
C ALA A 260 6.94 13.21 -4.02
N THR A 261 7.14 11.96 -3.64
CA THR A 261 7.82 10.94 -4.46
C THR A 261 6.84 10.46 -5.54
N GLY A 262 7.21 10.61 -6.80
CA GLY A 262 6.32 10.47 -7.95
C GLY A 262 5.88 9.04 -8.29
N LEU A 263 5.08 8.40 -7.43
CA LEU A 263 4.33 7.19 -7.75
C LEU A 263 2.80 7.34 -7.64
N GLU A 264 2.26 8.50 -7.26
CA GLU A 264 0.83 8.66 -6.90
C GLU A 264 -0.02 9.46 -7.89
N LYS A 265 0.32 9.50 -9.18
CA LYS A 265 -0.56 10.10 -10.18
C LYS A 265 -0.90 9.15 -11.31
N ARG A 266 -1.84 8.24 -11.04
CA ARG A 266 -2.82 7.78 -12.03
C ARG A 266 -4.19 7.72 -11.37
N VAL A 267 -5.02 8.72 -11.70
CA VAL A 267 -6.47 8.68 -11.46
C VAL A 267 -7.03 7.59 -12.39
N PRO A 268 -7.83 6.63 -11.91
CA PRO A 268 -8.55 5.75 -12.79
C PRO A 268 -9.62 6.56 -13.53
N THR A 269 -9.49 6.69 -14.84
CA THR A 269 -10.57 7.19 -15.70
C THR A 269 -11.76 6.26 -15.56
N LYS A 270 -12.95 6.84 -15.36
CA LYS A 270 -14.24 6.15 -15.28
C LYS A 270 -14.37 5.13 -16.42
N PRO A 271 -14.89 3.91 -16.17
CA PRO A 271 -15.16 2.99 -17.26
C PRO A 271 -16.26 3.58 -18.14
N VAL A 272 -15.94 3.80 -19.41
CA VAL A 272 -16.95 4.05 -20.44
C VAL A 272 -17.53 2.70 -20.83
N THR A 273 -18.72 2.40 -20.33
CA THR A 273 -19.48 1.23 -20.75
C THR A 273 -19.92 1.45 -22.20
N ARG A 274 -19.16 0.92 -23.16
CA ARG A 274 -19.69 0.69 -24.52
C ARG A 274 -20.40 -0.66 -24.49
N LEU A 275 -21.72 -0.62 -24.52
CA LEU A 275 -22.56 -1.78 -24.83
C LEU A 275 -22.18 -2.24 -26.25
N ILE A 276 -21.57 -3.41 -26.34
CA ILE A 276 -21.40 -4.11 -27.61
C ILE A 276 -22.70 -4.90 -27.80
N PRO A 277 -23.52 -4.61 -28.82
CA PRO A 277 -24.68 -5.46 -29.12
C PRO A 277 -24.17 -6.82 -29.59
N VAL A 278 -24.49 -7.87 -28.83
CA VAL A 278 -24.29 -9.26 -29.25
C VAL A 278 -25.47 -9.63 -30.13
N THR A 279 -25.37 -9.38 -31.43
CA THR A 279 -26.18 -10.08 -32.43
C THR A 279 -25.36 -11.26 -32.93
N GLY A 280 -25.71 -12.46 -32.51
CA GLY A 280 -25.06 -13.69 -32.92
C GLY A 280 -25.91 -14.91 -32.58
N ASN A 281 -26.69 -15.35 -33.56
CA ASN A 281 -27.54 -16.53 -33.57
C ASN A 281 -26.78 -17.80 -33.13
N TYR A 282 -27.27 -18.49 -32.10
CA TYR A 282 -27.20 -19.95 -31.98
C TYR A 282 -28.40 -20.46 -31.19
N ASP A 283 -29.55 -20.52 -31.87
CA ASP A 283 -30.50 -21.62 -31.69
C ASP A 283 -29.84 -22.86 -32.28
N ALA A 284 -29.30 -23.73 -31.43
CA ALA A 284 -29.09 -25.15 -31.72
C ALA A 284 -28.53 -25.83 -30.48
N LEU A 285 -29.43 -26.45 -29.72
CA LEU A 285 -29.38 -27.85 -29.26
C LEU A 285 -30.29 -27.93 -28.04
N GLY A 286 -31.55 -28.27 -28.30
CA GLY A 286 -32.44 -28.77 -27.28
C GLY A 286 -31.91 -30.12 -26.79
N LEU A 287 -31.54 -30.15 -25.52
CA LEU A 287 -31.64 -31.25 -24.56
C LEU A 287 -31.52 -30.63 -23.16
#